data_AF-A0A2G2MJK4-F1
#
_entry.id   AF-A0A2G2MJK4-F1
#
_cell.length_a   1.000
_cell.length_b   1.000
_cell.length_c   1.000
_cell.angle_alpha   90.00
_cell.angle_beta   90.00
_cell.angle_gamma   90.00
#
_symmetry.space_group_name_H-M   'P 1'
#
loop_
_entity.id
_entity.type
_entity.pdbx_description
1 polymer ?
#
loop_
_entity_poly.entity_id
_entity_poly.type
_entity_poly.pdbx_seq_one_letter_code
_entity_poly.pdbx_strand_id
1 'polypeptide(L)'
;MLNSFDEYSVAGHLDIVRRYDIYRAPLKYKEYRDSVEVLLKNLIGKGKGIEVNTSGIRYGKGANHPNDEILQTYYELGGEIITIGSDAHNGRDIGYDVSNVIKSLKRIGFKTINTFEQMRPIYHKI
;
A
#
# COMPACT_ATOMS: atom_id res chain seq x y z
N MET A 1 19.87 -7.28 -1.54
CA MET A 1 19.61 -5.85 -1.81
C MET A 1 18.18 -5.43 -1.38
N LEU A 2 17.71 -5.88 -0.21
CA LEU A 2 16.54 -5.35 0.54
C LEU A 2 16.90 -5.06 2.03
N ASN A 3 18.12 -5.42 2.45
CA ASN A 3 18.60 -5.30 3.83
C ASN A 3 19.63 -4.19 4.03
N SER A 4 19.97 -3.46 2.97
CA SER A 4 21.04 -2.44 3.01
C SER A 4 20.54 -1.02 3.22
N PHE A 5 19.22 -0.79 3.13
CA PHE A 5 18.62 0.53 3.32
C PHE A 5 17.47 0.43 4.31
N ASP A 6 17.46 1.30 5.32
CA ASP A 6 16.46 1.31 6.39
C ASP A 6 15.97 2.72 6.76
N GLU A 7 16.46 3.77 6.08
CA GLU A 7 16.12 5.17 6.35
C GLU A 7 14.80 5.57 5.67
N TYR A 8 13.73 4.84 6.00
CA TYR A 8 12.37 5.09 5.55
C TYR A 8 11.36 4.57 6.57
N SER A 9 10.10 4.99 6.41
CA SER A 9 8.98 4.57 7.27
C SER A 9 8.02 3.60 6.58
N VAL A 10 7.73 3.81 5.29
CA VAL A 10 6.78 2.99 4.53
C VAL A 10 7.29 2.70 3.13
N ALA A 11 6.90 1.55 2.58
CA ALA A 11 7.14 1.21 1.18
C ALA A 11 6.01 1.74 0.29
N GLY A 12 6.36 2.58 -0.69
CA GLY A 12 5.42 3.21 -1.62
C GLY A 12 4.88 2.24 -2.68
N HIS A 13 3.60 2.41 -3.05
CA HIS A 13 2.93 1.78 -4.21
C HIS A 13 3.57 0.46 -4.71
N LEU A 14 3.50 -0.60 -3.89
CA LEU A 14 4.31 -1.83 -4.04
C LEU A 14 4.19 -2.54 -5.40
N ASP A 15 3.02 -2.46 -6.03
CA ASP A 15 2.72 -3.14 -7.30
C ASP A 15 2.58 -2.14 -8.47
N ILE A 16 3.27 -1.00 -8.38
CA ILE A 16 3.29 0.10 -9.37
C ILE A 16 3.49 -0.37 -10.81
N VAL A 17 4.15 -1.51 -11.03
CA VAL A 17 4.32 -2.11 -12.35
C VAL A 17 2.98 -2.35 -13.07
N ARG A 18 1.89 -2.59 -12.32
CA ARG A 18 0.52 -2.72 -12.85
C ARG A 18 -0.01 -1.42 -13.48
N ARG A 19 0.57 -0.26 -13.18
CA ARG A 19 0.16 1.03 -13.76
C ARG A 19 0.44 1.09 -15.26
N TYR A 20 1.48 0.42 -15.74
CA TYR A 20 2.02 0.69 -17.09
C TYR A 20 1.50 -0.22 -18.20
N ASP A 21 0.62 -1.20 -17.92
CA ASP A 21 0.07 -2.16 -18.90
C ASP A 21 1.11 -2.75 -19.89
N ILE A 22 2.36 -2.87 -19.45
CA ILE A 22 3.47 -3.34 -20.30
C ILE A 22 3.38 -4.84 -20.63
N TYR A 23 2.40 -5.54 -20.05
CA TYR A 23 2.20 -6.97 -20.20
C TYR A 23 1.03 -7.25 -21.14
N ARG A 24 1.17 -8.30 -21.96
CA ARG A 24 0.10 -8.77 -22.85
C ARG A 24 -1.16 -9.25 -22.12
N ALA A 25 -1.05 -9.55 -20.82
CA ALA A 25 -2.15 -9.95 -19.95
C ALA A 25 -1.99 -9.31 -18.56
N PRO A 26 -3.08 -9.12 -17.80
CA PRO A 26 -3.01 -8.63 -16.43
C PRO A 26 -2.17 -9.56 -15.54
N LEU A 27 -1.28 -8.99 -14.74
CA LEU A 27 -0.51 -9.72 -13.73
C LEU A 27 -1.46 -10.31 -12.68
N LYS A 28 -1.43 -11.62 -12.48
CA LYS A 28 -2.25 -12.28 -11.46
C LYS A 28 -1.48 -12.35 -10.15
N TYR A 29 -2.08 -11.91 -9.05
CA TYR A 29 -1.39 -11.86 -7.75
C TYR A 29 -0.76 -13.21 -7.36
N LYS A 30 -1.46 -14.32 -7.62
CA LYS A 30 -0.95 -15.68 -7.38
C LYS A 30 0.42 -15.96 -8.00
N GLU A 31 0.77 -15.34 -9.12
CA GLU A 31 2.04 -15.56 -9.84
C GLU A 31 3.25 -14.95 -9.12
N TYR A 32 3.03 -13.96 -8.24
CA TYR A 32 4.10 -13.25 -7.54
C TYR A 32 3.85 -13.13 -6.02
N ARG A 33 2.85 -13.86 -5.50
CA ARG A 33 2.44 -13.85 -4.09
C ARG A 33 3.59 -14.20 -3.14
N ASP A 34 4.39 -15.22 -3.46
CA ASP A 34 5.50 -15.65 -2.60
C ASP A 34 6.56 -14.57 -2.43
N SER A 35 6.90 -13.87 -3.52
CA SER A 35 7.84 -12.74 -3.48
C SER A 35 7.28 -11.56 -2.67
N VAL A 36 5.99 -11.29 -2.82
CA VAL A 36 5.30 -10.25 -2.03
C VAL A 36 5.27 -10.62 -0.56
N GLU A 37 4.93 -11.85 -0.19
CA GLU A 37 4.94 -12.27 1.21
C GLU A 37 6.32 -12.11 1.86
N VAL A 38 7.39 -12.48 1.15
CA VAL A 38 8.77 -12.30 1.65
C VAL A 38 9.06 -10.82 1.91
N LEU A 39 8.65 -9.94 0.99
CA LEU A 39 8.77 -8.50 1.16
C LEU A 39 7.97 -7.99 2.36
N LEU A 40 6.68 -8.35 2.45
CA LEU A 40 5.79 -7.91 3.53
C LEU A 40 6.31 -8.38 4.90
N LYS A 41 6.74 -9.64 5.03
CA LYS A 41 7.36 -10.17 6.26
C LYS A 41 8.62 -9.40 6.64
N ASN A 42 9.45 -9.02 5.66
CA ASN A 42 10.64 -8.20 5.91
C ASN A 42 10.29 -6.79 6.41
N LEU A 43 9.30 -6.13 5.79
CA LEU A 43 8.82 -4.81 6.21
C LEU A 43 8.25 -4.85 7.63
N ILE A 44 7.37 -5.83 7.91
CA ILE A 44 6.76 -6.04 9.23
C ILE A 44 7.85 -6.28 10.28
N GLY A 45 8.79 -7.19 10.02
CA GLY A 45 9.89 -7.50 10.94
C GLY A 45 10.82 -6.32 11.25
N LYS A 46 10.84 -5.30 10.39
CA LYS A 46 11.60 -4.05 10.59
C LYS A 46 10.76 -2.90 11.15
N GLY A 47 9.50 -3.13 11.51
CA GLY A 47 8.59 -2.08 11.96
C GLY A 47 8.28 -1.04 10.88
N LYS A 48 8.34 -1.43 9.60
CA LYS A 48 8.02 -0.57 8.45
C LYS A 48 6.58 -0.83 7.99
N GLY A 49 5.95 0.20 7.45
CA GLY A 49 4.61 0.13 6.89
C GLY A 49 4.55 0.04 5.37
N ILE A 50 3.33 0.12 4.85
CA ILE A 50 3.05 0.23 3.42
C ILE A 50 2.19 1.47 3.12
N GLU A 51 2.34 1.99 1.92
CA GLU A 51 1.45 3.01 1.36
C GLU A 51 0.30 2.34 0.60
N VAL A 52 -0.93 2.80 0.85
CA VAL A 52 -2.07 2.59 -0.05
C VAL A 52 -2.21 3.82 -0.93
N ASN A 53 -1.75 3.68 -2.16
CA ASN A 53 -1.67 4.76 -3.13
C ASN A 53 -2.89 4.76 -4.06
N THR A 54 -3.68 5.83 -4.05
CA THR A 54 -4.96 5.92 -4.78
C THR A 54 -4.81 6.31 -6.25
N SER A 55 -3.60 6.62 -6.70
CA SER A 55 -3.34 7.00 -8.09
C SER A 55 -3.72 5.92 -9.11
N GLY A 56 -3.62 4.64 -8.76
CA GLY A 56 -4.03 3.55 -9.66
C GLY A 56 -5.49 3.67 -10.10
N ILE A 57 -6.35 4.18 -9.22
CA ILE A 57 -7.78 4.44 -9.49
C ILE A 57 -7.92 5.62 -10.47
N ARG A 58 -7.15 6.69 -10.25
CA ARG A 58 -7.13 7.88 -11.13
C ARG A 58 -6.64 7.55 -12.54
N TYR A 59 -5.70 6.62 -12.68
CA TYR A 59 -5.19 6.16 -13.99
C TYR A 59 -6.08 5.10 -14.66
N GLY A 60 -7.31 4.87 -14.16
CA GLY A 60 -8.27 3.96 -14.78
C GLY A 60 -7.94 2.47 -14.60
N LYS A 61 -7.07 2.11 -13.64
CA LYS A 61 -6.67 0.71 -13.38
C LYS A 61 -7.62 -0.04 -12.45
N GLY A 62 -8.68 0.63 -12.00
CA GLY A 62 -9.75 0.03 -11.18
C GLY A 62 -9.34 -0.37 -9.77
N ALA A 63 -8.10 -0.09 -9.33
CA ALA A 63 -7.60 -0.44 -8.01
C ALA A 63 -6.49 0.51 -7.55
N ASN A 64 -6.33 0.66 -6.23
CA ASN A 64 -5.15 1.25 -5.61
C ASN A 64 -3.89 0.40 -5.80
N HIS A 65 -2.75 1.01 -5.45
CA HIS A 65 -1.46 0.34 -5.34
C HIS A 65 -1.02 0.30 -3.86
N PRO A 66 -0.85 -0.86 -3.23
CA PRO A 66 -1.10 -2.20 -3.78
C PRO A 66 -2.59 -2.53 -3.93
N ASN A 67 -2.97 -3.58 -4.67
CA ASN A 67 -4.36 -4.06 -4.71
C ASN A 67 -4.84 -4.63 -3.36
N ASP A 68 -6.16 -4.84 -3.26
CA ASP A 68 -6.81 -5.40 -2.08
C ASP A 68 -6.27 -6.81 -1.69
N GLU A 69 -5.83 -7.64 -2.63
CA GLU A 69 -5.29 -8.98 -2.32
C GLU A 69 -3.96 -8.90 -1.55
N ILE A 70 -3.09 -7.95 -1.91
CA ILE A 70 -1.85 -7.66 -1.19
C ILE A 70 -2.16 -7.03 0.17
N LEU A 71 -3.15 -6.14 0.26
CA LEU A 71 -3.58 -5.55 1.54
C LEU A 71 -4.13 -6.60 2.50
N GLN A 72 -4.93 -7.54 1.98
CA GLN A 72 -5.43 -8.69 2.73
C GLN A 72 -4.27 -9.56 3.22
N THR A 73 -3.28 -9.83 2.36
CA THR A 73 -2.08 -10.60 2.75
C THR A 73 -1.27 -9.86 3.82
N TYR A 74 -1.09 -8.54 3.70
CA TYR A 74 -0.39 -7.74 4.71
C TYR A 74 -1.08 -7.81 6.07
N TYR A 75 -2.41 -7.71 6.09
CA TYR A 75 -3.21 -7.88 7.31
C TYR A 75 -3.05 -9.28 7.93
N GLU A 76 -3.17 -10.35 7.12
CA GLU A 76 -3.03 -11.74 7.56
C GLU A 76 -1.65 -12.06 8.13
N LEU A 77 -0.60 -11.37 7.64
CA LEU A 77 0.77 -11.49 8.13
C LEU A 77 1.05 -10.67 9.40
N GLY A 78 0.05 -9.95 9.93
CA GLY A 78 0.19 -9.12 11.13
C GLY A 78 0.73 -7.72 10.86
N GLY A 79 0.60 -7.22 9.62
CA GLY A 79 0.95 -5.85 9.28
C GLY A 79 -0.04 -4.83 9.86
N GLU A 80 0.47 -3.75 10.45
CA GLU A 80 -0.35 -2.76 11.16
C GLU A 80 -0.16 -1.32 10.66
N ILE A 81 0.98 -1.02 10.04
CA ILE A 81 1.36 0.35 9.70
C ILE A 81 0.93 0.64 8.26
N ILE A 82 -0.14 1.42 8.11
CA ILE A 82 -0.70 1.78 6.80
C ILE A 82 -0.79 3.29 6.65
N THR A 83 -0.25 3.81 5.56
CA THR A 83 -0.46 5.21 5.14
C THR A 83 -1.34 5.25 3.89
N ILE A 84 -1.98 6.39 3.63
CA ILE A 84 -2.75 6.61 2.40
C ILE A 84 -2.14 7.80 1.65
N GLY A 85 -1.81 7.58 0.38
CA GLY A 85 -1.23 8.59 -0.50
C GLY A 85 -2.06 8.77 -1.76
N SER A 86 -2.30 10.01 -2.18
CA SER A 86 -3.00 10.27 -3.46
C SER A 86 -2.06 10.45 -4.65
N ASP A 87 -0.74 10.58 -4.39
CA ASP A 87 0.27 10.86 -5.42
C ASP A 87 -0.16 12.03 -6.32
N ALA A 88 -0.71 13.08 -5.69
CA ALA A 88 -1.34 14.20 -6.36
C ALA A 88 -0.27 15.11 -6.99
N HIS A 89 -0.39 15.35 -8.28
CA HIS A 89 0.49 16.26 -9.03
C HIS A 89 -0.21 17.58 -9.39
N ASN A 90 -1.43 17.79 -8.88
CA ASN A 90 -2.21 19.03 -9.01
C ASN A 90 -3.23 19.12 -7.85
N GLY A 91 -3.76 20.31 -7.60
CA GLY A 91 -4.60 20.59 -6.43
C GLY A 91 -5.90 19.78 -6.36
N ARG A 92 -6.53 19.46 -7.51
CA ARG A 92 -7.79 18.71 -7.54
C ARG A 92 -7.62 17.23 -7.16
N ASP A 93 -6.40 16.71 -7.23
CA ASP A 93 -6.10 15.31 -6.95
C ASP A 93 -5.73 15.06 -5.47
N ILE A 94 -5.62 16.11 -4.65
CA ILE A 94 -5.31 15.98 -3.23
C ILE A 94 -6.40 15.19 -2.53
N GLY A 95 -6.02 14.10 -1.87
CA GLY A 95 -6.94 13.24 -1.14
C GLY A 95 -7.88 12.43 -2.05
N TYR A 96 -7.56 12.32 -3.34
CA TYR A 96 -8.34 11.56 -4.31
C TYR A 96 -8.64 10.14 -3.78
N ASP A 97 -9.92 9.79 -3.74
CA ASP A 97 -10.47 8.48 -3.38
C ASP A 97 -10.08 7.89 -2.01
N VAL A 98 -9.57 8.72 -1.09
CA VAL A 98 -9.20 8.28 0.27
C VAL A 98 -10.37 7.63 1.01
N SER A 99 -11.60 8.14 0.84
CA SER A 99 -12.79 7.60 1.51
C SER A 99 -13.10 6.16 1.10
N ASN A 100 -12.86 5.77 -0.16
CA ASN A 100 -13.11 4.40 -0.61
C ASN A 100 -11.99 3.46 -0.16
N VAL A 101 -10.75 3.92 -0.12
CA VAL A 101 -9.65 3.18 0.51
C VAL A 101 -9.94 2.89 1.97
N ILE A 102 -10.40 3.88 2.74
CA ILE A 102 -10.78 3.68 4.15
C ILE A 102 -11.86 2.61 4.29
N LYS A 103 -12.90 2.63 3.43
CA LYS A 103 -13.92 1.57 3.41
C LYS A 103 -13.32 0.19 3.09
N SER A 104 -12.37 0.11 2.17
CA SER A 104 -11.69 -1.15 1.84
C SER A 104 -10.88 -1.70 3.02
N LEU A 105 -10.08 -0.84 3.65
CA LEU A 105 -9.29 -1.20 4.83
C LEU A 105 -10.16 -1.70 5.98
N LYS A 106 -11.30 -1.06 6.24
CA LYS A 106 -12.28 -1.53 7.22
C LYS A 106 -12.85 -2.90 6.91
N ARG A 107 -13.15 -3.18 5.63
CA ARG A 107 -13.67 -4.50 5.20
C ARG A 107 -12.63 -5.60 5.41
N ILE A 108 -11.36 -5.31 5.17
CA ILE A 108 -10.25 -6.24 5.41
C ILE A 108 -10.07 -6.52 6.91
N GLY A 109 -10.28 -5.52 7.76
CA GLY A 109 -10.21 -5.65 9.22
C GLY A 109 -9.30 -4.64 9.91
N PHE A 110 -8.67 -3.73 9.16
CA PHE A 110 -7.88 -2.65 9.74
C PHE A 110 -8.75 -1.72 10.58
N LYS A 111 -8.24 -1.34 11.75
CA LYS A 111 -8.89 -0.44 12.71
C LYS A 111 -8.27 0.95 12.73
N THR A 112 -7.08 1.08 12.16
CA THR A 112 -6.30 2.31 12.14
C THR A 112 -5.61 2.52 10.80
N ILE A 113 -5.33 3.78 10.49
CA ILE A 113 -4.30 4.22 9.55
C ILE A 113 -3.26 5.03 10.31
N ASN A 114 -2.15 5.35 9.65
CA ASN A 114 -1.00 5.99 10.25
C ASN A 114 -0.63 7.26 9.48
N THR A 115 -0.26 8.30 10.22
CA THR A 115 0.61 9.38 9.73
C THR A 115 1.96 9.26 10.41
N PHE A 116 2.92 10.11 10.05
CA PHE A 116 4.24 10.11 10.66
C PHE A 116 4.64 11.51 11.12
N GLU A 117 5.29 11.58 12.27
CA GLU A 117 5.98 12.77 12.77
C GLU A 117 7.36 12.34 13.23
N GLN A 118 8.41 13.00 12.73
CA GLN A 118 9.81 12.65 13.06
C GLN A 118 10.10 11.14 12.90
N MET A 119 9.60 10.55 11.79
CA MET A 119 9.69 9.11 11.48
C MET A 119 9.00 8.16 12.47
N ARG A 120 8.21 8.68 13.42
CA ARG A 120 7.41 7.89 14.36
C ARG A 120 5.96 7.79 13.87
N PRO A 121 5.36 6.58 13.84
CA PRO A 121 3.99 6.40 13.42
C PRO A 121 3.01 6.97 14.46
N ILE A 122 2.03 7.73 13.99
CA ILE A 122 0.87 8.18 14.77
C ILE A 122 -0.35 7.42 14.26
N TYR A 123 -1.05 6.73 15.15
CA TYR A 123 -2.18 5.87 14.81
C TYR A 123 -3.50 6.65 14.89
N HIS A 124 -4.28 6.59 13.82
CA HIS A 124 -5.59 7.23 13.70
C HIS A 124 -6.65 6.16 13.49
N LYS A 125 -7.69 6.14 14.33
CA LYS A 125 -8.81 5.21 14.16
C LYS A 125 -9.57 5.54 12.89
N ILE A 126 -9.96 4.51 12.14
CA ILE A 126 -10.82 4.65 10.97
C ILE A 126 -12.20 4.09 11.23
#